data_AF-A0A8C3XLZ2-F1
#
_entry.id   AF-A0A8C3XLZ2-F1
#
_cell.length_a   1.000
_cell.length_b   1.000
_cell.length_c   1.000
_cell.angle_alpha   90.00
_cell.angle_beta   90.00
_cell.angle_gamma   90.00
#
_symmetry.space_group_name_H-M   'P 1'
#
loop_
_entity.id
_entity.type
_entity.pdbx_description
1 polymer ?
#
loop_
_entity_poly.entity_id
_entity_poly.type
_entity_poly.pdbx_seq_one_letter_code
_entity_poly.pdbx_strand_id
1 'polypeptide(L)'
;MEAMKIPKPFYGLGIFACVAIYVVYIKWHLDFRPISGITEGATESRREKPDRQTSTTDCAVFYGIMFDAGSTGTRIHIFKFTQKSKETPKLTHETFKALKPGLSAYADDVDKSARGIQELLEVAKDDVPMELWKFTPLVLKATAGLRLLPGDKAQKLLDKVKEIFQASPFFVRDDCVSLMNGTEEGISAWITINFLTGEPLYESCANKVAKLLYKKVHKTEVVKDLDFYAFSYYYDCAAEVGLIDKGKGGSLTVSDFEIAAKYVCKTMEVKPGDNPFLCMDLTYISLLLQELGFPKSQVLQLARKIDNVETSWALGATFHYLDSLHRLQY
;
A
#
# COMPACT_ATOMS: atom_id res chain seq x y z
N MET A 1 -44.27 45.30 -22.82
CA MET A 1 -44.57 44.55 -21.58
C MET A 1 -44.67 43.08 -21.98
N GLU A 2 -44.14 42.11 -21.24
CA GLU A 2 -43.56 42.16 -19.88
C GLU A 2 -42.12 41.64 -19.83
N ALA A 3 -41.39 41.94 -18.75
CA ALA A 3 -40.07 41.39 -18.47
C ALA A 3 -40.19 40.19 -17.51
N MET A 4 -39.54 39.08 -17.83
CA MET A 4 -39.59 37.83 -17.05
C MET A 4 -38.91 38.02 -15.67
N LYS A 5 -39.72 38.20 -14.62
CA LYS A 5 -39.23 38.41 -13.25
C LYS A 5 -38.79 37.09 -12.62
N ILE A 6 -37.48 36.84 -12.61
CA ILE A 6 -36.88 35.76 -11.81
C ILE A 6 -37.20 36.01 -10.32
N PRO A 7 -37.76 35.03 -9.58
CA PRO A 7 -38.14 35.23 -8.18
C PRO A 7 -36.90 35.31 -7.28
N LYS A 8 -36.98 36.14 -6.23
CA LYS A 8 -35.82 36.53 -5.41
C LYS A 8 -35.12 35.44 -4.55
N PRO A 9 -35.67 34.27 -4.16
CA PRO A 9 -34.95 33.35 -3.27
C PRO A 9 -33.78 32.63 -3.95
N PHE A 10 -33.77 32.50 -5.28
CA PHE A 10 -32.73 31.74 -6.00
C PHE A 10 -31.33 32.37 -5.93
N TYR A 11 -31.23 33.71 -5.84
CA TYR A 11 -29.93 34.38 -5.72
C TYR A 11 -29.21 34.06 -4.40
N GLY A 12 -29.94 33.83 -3.30
CA GLY A 12 -29.33 33.48 -2.02
C GLY A 12 -28.64 32.11 -2.06
N LEU A 13 -29.35 31.09 -2.53
CA LEU A 13 -28.83 29.72 -2.64
C LEU A 13 -27.63 29.62 -3.59
N GLY A 14 -27.66 30.32 -4.73
CA GLY A 14 -26.52 30.38 -5.65
C GLY A 14 -25.25 30.98 -5.01
N ILE A 15 -25.39 32.09 -4.29
CA ILE A 15 -24.26 32.73 -3.60
C ILE A 15 -23.72 31.83 -2.48
N PHE A 16 -24.57 31.20 -1.66
CA PHE A 16 -24.11 30.27 -0.63
C PHE A 16 -23.38 29.04 -1.21
N ALA A 17 -23.85 28.49 -2.33
CA ALA A 17 -23.15 27.41 -3.02
C ALA A 17 -21.78 27.85 -3.55
N CYS A 18 -21.68 29.01 -4.21
CA CYS A 18 -20.42 29.56 -4.70
C CYS A 18 -19.44 29.88 -3.56
N VAL A 19 -19.91 30.44 -2.43
CA VAL A 19 -19.08 30.71 -1.25
C VAL A 19 -18.60 29.40 -0.60
N ALA A 20 -19.46 28.37 -0.49
CA ALA A 20 -19.05 27.07 0.03
C ALA A 20 -17.97 26.42 -0.85
N ILE A 21 -18.15 26.43 -2.17
CA ILE A 21 -17.16 25.93 -3.14
C ILE A 21 -15.85 26.74 -3.03
N TYR A 22 -15.93 28.07 -2.91
CA TYR A 22 -14.75 28.93 -2.78
C TYR A 22 -14.01 28.70 -1.45
N VAL A 23 -14.71 28.49 -0.33
CA VAL A 23 -14.11 28.17 0.97
C VAL A 23 -13.45 26.77 0.95
N VAL A 24 -14.08 25.79 0.30
CA VAL A 24 -13.47 24.45 0.10
C VAL A 24 -12.22 24.55 -0.79
N TYR A 25 -12.27 25.33 -1.87
CA TYR A 25 -11.13 25.58 -2.77
C TYR A 25 -9.98 26.30 -2.05
N ILE A 26 -10.27 27.34 -1.26
CA ILE A 26 -9.28 28.06 -0.44
C ILE A 26 -8.69 27.12 0.61
N LYS A 27 -9.49 26.31 1.30
CA LYS A 27 -8.98 25.32 2.25
C LYS A 27 -8.05 24.31 1.58
N TRP A 28 -8.47 23.74 0.46
CA TRP A 28 -7.66 22.80 -0.32
C TRP A 28 -6.32 23.42 -0.79
N HIS A 29 -6.33 24.67 -1.26
CA HIS A 29 -5.11 25.38 -1.65
C HIS A 29 -4.24 25.88 -0.49
N LEU A 30 -4.76 25.98 0.74
CA LEU A 30 -3.97 26.23 1.94
C LEU A 30 -3.31 24.94 2.46
N ASP A 31 -4.04 23.83 2.42
CA ASP A 31 -3.52 22.50 2.78
C ASP A 31 -2.48 21.99 1.74
N PHE A 32 -2.52 22.46 0.48
CA PHE A 32 -1.58 22.14 -0.60
C PHE A 32 -0.65 23.31 -1.03
N ARG A 33 0.17 23.84 -0.12
CA ARG A 33 1.36 24.65 -0.50
C ARG A 33 2.68 23.94 -0.17
N PRO A 34 3.55 23.63 -1.16
CA PRO A 34 4.93 23.27 -0.89
C PRO A 34 5.71 24.49 -0.38
N ILE A 35 6.53 24.31 0.66
CA ILE A 35 7.29 25.40 1.26
C ILE A 35 8.61 25.62 0.52
N SER A 36 8.72 26.75 -0.17
CA SER A 36 9.97 27.42 -0.57
C SER A 36 10.02 28.80 0.09
N GLY A 37 11.19 29.25 0.58
CA GLY A 37 11.32 30.42 1.47
C GLY A 37 12.40 31.44 1.07
N ILE A 38 12.92 32.19 2.07
CA ILE A 38 13.95 33.28 2.02
C ILE A 38 13.40 34.65 1.54
N THR A 39 13.58 35.82 2.19
CA THR A 39 13.98 36.26 3.56
C THR A 39 13.15 37.56 3.90
N GLU A 40 13.50 38.68 4.58
CA GLU A 40 14.68 39.23 5.30
C GLU A 40 14.29 40.44 6.21
N GLY A 41 15.22 40.94 7.06
CA GLY A 41 15.13 42.20 7.83
C GLY A 41 14.42 42.12 9.21
N ALA A 42 15.10 42.20 10.37
CA ALA A 42 15.75 43.36 11.05
C ALA A 42 14.74 44.27 11.83
N THR A 43 14.97 44.73 13.08
CA THR A 43 16.19 44.78 13.93
C THR A 43 15.86 44.81 15.46
N GLU A 44 16.81 44.37 16.31
CA GLU A 44 17.10 44.74 17.73
C GLU A 44 16.03 44.70 18.87
N SER A 45 16.29 43.93 19.95
CA SER A 45 16.88 44.47 21.21
C SER A 45 17.03 43.46 22.39
N ARG A 46 18.28 43.01 22.61
CA ARG A 46 19.00 42.81 23.90
C ARG A 46 18.30 42.22 25.16
N ARG A 47 18.63 40.96 25.49
CA ARG A 47 19.03 40.50 26.85
C ARG A 47 19.65 39.09 26.83
N GLU A 48 20.76 38.89 27.53
CA GLU A 48 21.51 37.63 27.57
C GLU A 48 21.21 36.80 28.84
N LYS A 49 21.04 35.49 28.69
CA LYS A 49 21.42 34.44 29.66
C LYS A 49 21.44 33.05 28.97
N PRO A 50 22.01 31.99 29.59
CA PRO A 50 23.00 31.19 28.89
C PRO A 50 22.47 30.02 28.06
N ASP A 51 23.37 29.57 27.20
CA ASP A 51 23.32 28.38 26.35
C ASP A 51 22.64 27.15 26.97
N ARG A 52 21.66 26.62 26.23
CA ARG A 52 21.41 25.18 26.13
C ARG A 52 20.88 24.84 24.73
N GLN A 53 21.69 25.06 23.71
CA GLN A 53 21.34 24.86 22.30
C GLN A 53 21.39 23.36 21.92
N THR A 54 20.58 22.54 22.58
CA THR A 54 20.32 21.15 22.14
C THR A 54 19.51 21.15 20.85
N SER A 55 20.21 21.19 19.72
CA SER A 55 19.70 20.93 18.38
C SER A 55 19.33 19.45 18.22
N THR A 56 18.24 19.04 18.87
CA THR A 56 17.67 17.70 18.75
C THR A 56 17.37 17.40 17.28
N THR A 57 18.16 16.51 16.69
CA THR A 57 18.01 16.11 15.29
C THR A 57 16.68 15.41 15.11
N ASP A 58 15.89 15.79 14.09
CA ASP A 58 14.56 15.24 13.81
C ASP A 58 14.65 13.79 13.30
N CYS A 59 14.86 12.88 14.26
CA CYS A 59 15.10 11.45 14.06
C CYS A 59 14.27 10.67 15.09
N ALA A 60 13.11 10.19 14.67
CA ALA A 60 12.25 9.36 15.49
C ALA A 60 12.91 8.01 15.78
N VAL A 61 12.80 7.53 17.02
CA VAL A 61 13.21 6.19 17.43
C VAL A 61 11.95 5.43 17.84
N PHE A 62 11.73 4.25 17.26
CA PHE A 62 10.59 3.40 17.59
C PHE A 62 10.96 1.92 17.51
N TYR A 63 10.12 1.10 18.10
CA TYR A 63 10.33 -0.35 18.25
C TYR A 63 9.14 -1.12 17.65
N GLY A 64 9.33 -2.41 17.37
CA GLY A 64 8.24 -3.33 17.05
C GLY A 64 8.59 -4.76 17.50
N ILE A 65 7.63 -5.46 18.10
CA ILE A 65 7.81 -6.80 18.65
C ILE A 65 7.02 -7.80 17.78
N MET A 66 7.73 -8.73 17.16
CA MET A 66 7.15 -9.80 16.35
C MET A 66 7.46 -11.17 16.95
N PHE A 67 6.42 -11.94 17.22
CA PHE A 67 6.53 -13.36 17.53
C PHE A 67 6.30 -14.20 16.27
N ASP A 68 7.24 -15.09 15.95
CA ASP A 68 7.05 -16.14 14.94
C ASP A 68 6.76 -17.47 15.65
N ALA A 69 5.51 -17.95 15.55
CA ALA A 69 5.11 -19.27 16.02
C ALA A 69 5.33 -20.31 14.91
N GLY A 70 6.58 -20.76 14.79
CA GLY A 70 6.99 -21.84 13.91
C GLY A 70 6.62 -23.24 14.41
N SER A 71 6.61 -24.21 13.50
CA SER A 71 6.34 -25.63 13.80
C SER A 71 7.33 -26.28 14.77
N THR A 72 8.57 -25.78 14.81
CA THR A 72 9.68 -26.36 15.60
C THR A 72 10.08 -25.54 16.82
N GLY A 73 9.51 -24.34 17.00
CA GLY A 73 9.87 -23.40 18.04
C GLY A 73 9.15 -22.07 17.87
N THR A 74 8.91 -21.37 18.97
CA THR A 74 8.36 -20.00 18.97
C THR A 74 9.49 -19.01 19.20
N ARG A 75 9.54 -17.95 18.40
CA ARG A 75 10.60 -16.93 18.40
C ARG A 75 10.03 -15.57 18.77
N ILE A 76 10.84 -14.71 19.36
CA ILE A 76 10.59 -13.27 19.47
C ILE A 76 11.71 -12.51 18.77
N HIS A 77 11.31 -11.48 18.04
CA HIS A 77 12.17 -10.48 17.43
C HIS A 77 11.71 -9.11 17.95
N ILE A 78 12.60 -8.35 18.56
CA ILE A 78 12.38 -6.94 18.90
C ILE A 78 13.25 -6.11 17.97
N PHE A 79 12.60 -5.38 17.06
CA PHE A 79 13.27 -4.55 16.06
C PHE A 79 13.28 -3.09 16.51
N LYS A 80 14.45 -2.45 16.48
CA LYS A 80 14.62 -1.03 16.80
C LYS A 80 14.93 -0.22 15.54
N PHE A 81 14.07 0.73 15.22
CA PHE A 81 14.18 1.58 14.04
C PHE A 81 14.60 3.01 14.41
N THR A 82 15.31 3.65 13.49
CA THR A 82 15.48 5.11 13.45
C THR A 82 14.95 5.66 12.14
N GLN A 83 14.28 6.81 12.17
CA GLN A 83 13.70 7.44 10.99
C GLN A 83 13.86 8.95 11.05
N LYS A 84 14.60 9.51 10.10
CA LYS A 84 14.62 10.97 9.87
C LYS A 84 13.38 11.42 9.11
N SER A 85 13.00 12.69 9.28
CA SER A 85 11.89 13.31 8.54
C SER A 85 11.89 12.93 7.05
N LYS A 86 10.83 12.23 6.62
CA LYS A 86 10.57 11.77 5.23
C LYS A 86 11.53 10.70 4.66
N GLU A 87 12.52 10.21 5.41
CA GLU A 87 13.29 9.01 5.03
C GLU A 87 12.50 7.72 5.30
N THR A 88 12.91 6.60 4.71
CA THR A 88 12.45 5.26 5.12
C THR A 88 13.03 4.90 6.51
N PRO A 89 12.31 4.13 7.34
CA PRO A 89 12.85 3.61 8.59
C PRO A 89 14.10 2.77 8.35
N LYS A 90 15.11 2.92 9.19
CA LYS A 90 16.34 2.14 9.16
C LYS A 90 16.41 1.28 10.41
N LEU A 91 16.51 -0.04 10.23
CA LEU A 91 16.76 -0.98 11.32
C LEU A 91 18.15 -0.71 11.92
N THR A 92 18.23 -0.64 13.24
CA THR A 92 19.46 -0.32 13.98
C THR A 92 19.83 -1.36 15.03
N HIS A 93 18.86 -2.15 15.50
CA HIS A 93 19.09 -3.28 16.39
C HIS A 93 17.99 -4.34 16.20
N GLU A 94 18.35 -5.60 16.38
CA GLU A 94 17.43 -6.73 16.51
C GLU A 94 17.81 -7.51 17.78
N THR A 95 16.86 -7.67 18.70
CA THR A 95 17.00 -8.56 19.85
C THR A 95 16.18 -9.82 19.58
N PHE A 96 16.83 -10.98 19.65
CA PHE A 96 16.26 -12.27 19.23
C PHE A 96 16.34 -13.32 20.34
N LYS A 97 15.24 -14.05 20.57
CA LYS A 97 15.22 -15.26 21.40
C LYS A 97 14.27 -16.30 20.81
N ALA A 98 14.62 -17.57 20.93
CA ALA A 98 13.80 -18.69 20.47
C ALA A 98 13.63 -19.76 21.56
N LEU A 99 12.41 -20.28 21.71
CA LEU A 99 12.07 -21.39 22.60
C LEU A 99 11.66 -22.63 21.80
N LYS A 100 11.82 -23.79 22.44
CA LYS A 100 11.36 -25.09 21.94
C LYS A 100 10.66 -25.86 23.07
N PRO A 101 9.62 -26.66 22.79
CA PRO A 101 8.97 -26.83 21.49
C PRO A 101 8.15 -25.59 21.07
N GLY A 102 7.72 -25.57 19.80
CA GLY A 102 6.87 -24.50 19.25
C GLY A 102 5.43 -24.54 19.74
N LEU A 103 4.67 -23.47 19.50
CA LEU A 103 3.32 -23.28 20.02
C LEU A 103 2.35 -24.44 19.68
N SER A 104 2.52 -25.10 18.53
CA SER A 104 1.72 -26.26 18.11
C SER A 104 1.89 -27.51 18.99
N ALA A 105 2.97 -27.63 19.77
CA ALA A 105 3.16 -28.76 20.69
C ALA A 105 2.25 -28.70 21.93
N TYR A 106 1.59 -27.56 22.16
CA TYR A 106 0.64 -27.35 23.26
C TYR A 106 -0.82 -27.47 22.80
N ALA A 107 -1.09 -27.98 21.59
CA ALA A 107 -2.42 -28.04 20.99
C ALA A 107 -3.43 -28.97 21.71
N ASP A 108 -2.98 -29.77 22.66
CA ASP A 108 -3.79 -30.61 23.54
C ASP A 108 -3.84 -30.09 25.00
N ASP A 109 -3.05 -29.06 25.33
CA ASP A 109 -2.95 -28.47 26.66
C ASP A 109 -2.55 -26.99 26.52
N VAL A 110 -3.56 -26.15 26.25
CA VAL A 110 -3.38 -24.76 25.84
C VAL A 110 -2.76 -23.90 26.95
N ASP A 111 -3.06 -24.16 28.22
CA ASP A 111 -2.50 -23.37 29.33
C ASP A 111 -0.98 -23.58 29.51
N LYS A 112 -0.44 -24.75 29.12
CA LYS A 112 1.03 -24.95 29.10
C LYS A 112 1.77 -24.02 28.13
N SER A 113 1.11 -23.50 27.09
CA SER A 113 1.75 -22.55 26.17
C SER A 113 2.06 -21.20 26.83
N ALA A 114 1.29 -20.80 27.84
CA ALA A 114 1.33 -19.46 28.41
C ALA A 114 2.72 -19.09 28.96
N ARG A 115 3.39 -20.05 29.61
CA ARG A 115 4.73 -19.85 30.20
C ARG A 115 5.77 -19.45 29.16
N GLY A 116 5.79 -20.10 28.00
CA GLY A 116 6.75 -19.80 26.94
C GLY A 116 6.50 -18.44 26.28
N ILE A 117 5.23 -18.02 26.17
CA ILE A 117 4.87 -16.69 25.68
C ILE A 117 5.30 -15.61 26.69
N GLN A 118 5.06 -15.82 27.99
CA GLN A 118 5.52 -14.93 29.06
C GLN A 118 7.05 -14.81 29.10
N GLU A 119 7.78 -15.92 29.03
CA GLU A 119 9.26 -15.94 29.04
C GLU A 119 9.91 -15.24 27.82
N LEU A 120 9.15 -15.06 26.74
CA LEU A 120 9.54 -14.22 25.59
C LEU A 120 9.11 -12.76 25.79
N LEU A 121 7.95 -12.49 26.39
CA LEU A 121 7.49 -11.14 26.71
C LEU A 121 8.37 -10.41 27.72
N GLU A 122 8.98 -11.11 28.70
CA GLU A 122 9.94 -10.46 29.61
C GLU A 122 11.16 -9.92 28.84
N VAL A 123 11.66 -10.62 27.80
CA VAL A 123 12.77 -10.11 26.96
C VAL A 123 12.39 -8.83 26.22
N ALA A 124 11.13 -8.68 25.81
CA ALA A 124 10.66 -7.42 25.23
C ALA A 124 10.55 -6.29 26.27
N LYS A 125 10.27 -6.59 27.55
CA LYS A 125 10.29 -5.60 28.64
C LYS A 125 11.71 -5.16 28.99
N ASP A 126 12.67 -6.08 28.93
CA ASP A 126 14.09 -5.81 29.19
C ASP A 126 14.75 -4.98 28.06
N ASP A 127 14.33 -5.17 26.80
CA ASP A 127 14.91 -4.49 25.62
C ASP A 127 14.26 -3.14 25.28
N VAL A 128 12.94 -3.02 25.44
CA VAL A 128 12.18 -1.82 25.07
C VAL A 128 12.06 -0.87 26.28
N PRO A 129 12.41 0.42 26.15
CA PRO A 129 12.20 1.41 27.21
C PRO A 129 10.74 1.50 27.66
N MET A 130 10.50 1.61 28.98
CA MET A 130 9.17 1.53 29.60
C MET A 130 8.21 2.61 29.08
N GLU A 131 8.73 3.80 28.83
CA GLU A 131 8.01 4.94 28.25
C GLU A 131 7.52 4.69 26.80
N LEU A 132 8.12 3.72 26.09
CA LEU A 132 7.74 3.33 24.73
C LEU A 132 6.82 2.10 24.67
N TRP A 133 6.62 1.36 25.77
CA TRP A 133 5.80 0.12 25.79
C TRP A 133 4.42 0.34 25.16
N LYS A 134 3.69 1.38 25.59
CA LYS A 134 2.32 1.71 25.11
C LYS A 134 2.24 2.14 23.64
N PHE A 135 3.37 2.32 22.96
CA PHE A 135 3.46 2.70 21.55
C PHE A 135 4.10 1.61 20.68
N THR A 136 4.77 0.63 21.31
CA THR A 136 5.47 -0.45 20.63
C THR A 136 4.48 -1.56 20.27
N PRO A 137 4.19 -1.82 18.98
CA PRO A 137 3.27 -2.87 18.58
C PRO A 137 3.80 -4.26 18.94
N LEU A 138 2.93 -5.08 19.53
CA LEU A 138 3.15 -6.48 19.85
C LEU A 138 2.26 -7.36 18.97
N VAL A 139 2.88 -8.21 18.14
CA VAL A 139 2.19 -9.05 17.15
C VAL A 139 2.76 -10.48 17.17
N LEU A 140 1.90 -11.48 16.94
CA LEU A 140 2.28 -12.88 16.68
C LEU A 140 1.73 -13.32 15.33
N LYS A 141 2.60 -13.89 14.49
CA LYS A 141 2.25 -14.58 13.26
C LYS A 141 2.59 -16.06 13.39
N ALA A 142 1.61 -16.91 13.11
CA ALA A 142 1.73 -18.36 13.21
C ALA A 142 1.77 -19.01 11.82
N THR A 143 2.80 -19.80 11.54
CA THR A 143 3.08 -20.36 10.21
C THR A 143 2.46 -21.75 10.04
N ALA A 144 2.91 -22.52 9.03
CA ALA A 144 2.34 -23.82 8.66
C ALA A 144 2.15 -24.81 9.83
N GLY A 145 2.97 -24.73 10.89
CA GLY A 145 2.87 -25.59 12.06
C GLY A 145 1.55 -25.51 12.83
N LEU A 146 0.87 -24.36 12.82
CA LEU A 146 -0.45 -24.21 13.44
C LEU A 146 -1.59 -24.37 12.42
N ARG A 147 -1.37 -24.02 11.14
CA ARG A 147 -2.35 -24.24 10.06
C ARG A 147 -2.77 -25.70 9.90
N LEU A 148 -1.91 -26.64 10.29
CA LEU A 148 -2.11 -28.09 10.14
C LEU A 148 -2.72 -28.75 11.39
N LEU A 149 -3.07 -28.00 12.43
CA LEU A 149 -3.72 -28.56 13.62
C LEU A 149 -5.21 -28.87 13.34
N PRO A 150 -5.74 -30.02 13.79
CA PRO A 150 -7.12 -30.39 13.53
C PRO A 150 -8.13 -29.62 14.41
N GLY A 151 -9.27 -29.28 13.83
CA GLY A 151 -10.39 -28.65 14.54
C GLY A 151 -10.09 -27.22 15.02
N ASP A 152 -10.58 -26.88 16.19
CA ASP A 152 -10.45 -25.55 16.79
C ASP A 152 -9.15 -25.33 17.59
N LYS A 153 -8.26 -26.34 17.65
CA LYS A 153 -7.00 -26.31 18.42
C LYS A 153 -6.10 -25.13 18.07
N ALA A 154 -5.98 -24.79 16.79
CA ALA A 154 -5.21 -23.63 16.36
C ALA A 154 -5.81 -22.33 16.91
N GLN A 155 -7.13 -22.16 16.82
CA GLN A 155 -7.81 -20.96 17.30
C GLN A 155 -7.66 -20.81 18.82
N LYS A 156 -7.88 -21.89 19.60
CA LYS A 156 -7.72 -21.87 21.06
C LYS A 156 -6.31 -21.44 21.51
N LEU A 157 -5.25 -21.88 20.82
CA LEU A 157 -3.88 -21.43 21.09
C LEU A 157 -3.71 -19.93 20.80
N LEU A 158 -4.24 -19.45 19.66
CA LEU A 158 -4.15 -18.05 19.25
C LEU A 158 -4.96 -17.13 20.18
N ASP A 159 -6.15 -17.56 20.61
CA ASP A 159 -6.95 -16.86 21.60
C ASP A 159 -6.22 -16.76 22.95
N LYS A 160 -5.53 -17.82 23.39
CA LYS A 160 -4.74 -17.78 24.63
C LYS A 160 -3.51 -16.87 24.52
N VAL A 161 -2.85 -16.81 23.36
CA VAL A 161 -1.80 -15.80 23.12
C VAL A 161 -2.41 -14.40 23.16
N LYS A 162 -3.59 -14.19 22.54
CA LYS A 162 -4.26 -12.88 22.50
C LYS A 162 -4.66 -12.39 23.90
N GLU A 163 -5.16 -13.27 24.77
CA GLU A 163 -5.39 -13.00 26.21
C GLU A 163 -4.10 -12.49 26.89
N ILE A 164 -2.99 -13.21 26.73
CA ILE A 164 -1.70 -12.86 27.34
C ILE A 164 -1.15 -11.53 26.78
N PHE A 165 -1.32 -11.27 25.49
CA PHE A 165 -0.91 -10.02 24.84
C PHE A 165 -1.76 -8.84 25.34
N GLN A 166 -3.08 -9.01 25.44
CA GLN A 166 -4.00 -7.98 25.97
C GLN A 166 -3.72 -7.66 27.46
N ALA A 167 -3.19 -8.61 28.23
CA ALA A 167 -2.72 -8.40 29.60
C ALA A 167 -1.29 -7.79 29.70
N SER A 168 -0.59 -7.60 28.57
CA SER A 168 0.74 -7.02 28.53
C SER A 168 0.71 -5.47 28.50
N PRO A 169 1.83 -4.78 28.80
CA PRO A 169 1.87 -3.31 28.75
C PRO A 169 2.08 -2.73 27.33
N PHE A 170 2.20 -3.59 26.31
CA PHE A 170 2.54 -3.19 24.94
C PHE A 170 1.34 -2.73 24.13
N PHE A 171 1.57 -2.09 22.98
CA PHE A 171 0.49 -1.71 22.07
C PHE A 171 -0.06 -2.94 21.34
N VAL A 172 -1.33 -3.25 21.58
CA VAL A 172 -2.00 -4.44 21.04
C VAL A 172 -3.28 -4.02 20.31
N ARG A 173 -3.46 -4.56 19.11
CA ARG A 173 -4.65 -4.37 18.25
C ARG A 173 -5.48 -5.66 18.19
N ASP A 174 -6.67 -5.60 17.61
CA ASP A 174 -7.50 -6.81 17.43
C ASP A 174 -6.86 -7.87 16.51
N ASP A 175 -6.06 -7.43 15.54
CA ASP A 175 -5.32 -8.25 14.58
C ASP A 175 -3.94 -8.74 15.07
N CYS A 176 -3.62 -8.51 16.36
CA CYS A 176 -2.32 -8.80 16.96
C CYS A 176 -1.87 -10.27 16.93
N VAL A 177 -2.79 -11.23 16.82
CA VAL A 177 -2.48 -12.65 16.77
C VAL A 177 -3.23 -13.28 15.60
N SER A 178 -2.51 -13.87 14.66
CA SER A 178 -3.11 -14.44 13.45
C SER A 178 -2.27 -15.57 12.83
N LEU A 179 -2.95 -16.51 12.14
CA LEU A 179 -2.30 -17.38 11.18
C LEU A 179 -1.81 -16.54 10.00
N MET A 180 -0.58 -16.80 9.53
CA MET A 180 -0.04 -16.24 8.31
C MET A 180 -0.12 -17.29 7.22
N ASN A 181 -0.75 -16.99 6.08
CA ASN A 181 -0.85 -17.88 4.92
C ASN A 181 0.45 -17.88 4.09
N GLY A 182 0.59 -18.82 3.14
CA GLY A 182 1.83 -18.99 2.37
C GLY A 182 2.18 -17.80 1.44
N THR A 183 1.17 -17.04 0.98
CA THR A 183 1.36 -15.85 0.16
C THR A 183 1.83 -14.68 1.00
N GLU A 184 1.22 -14.47 2.18
CA GLU A 184 1.68 -13.47 3.17
C GLU A 184 3.12 -13.77 3.63
N GLU A 185 3.43 -15.03 3.93
CA GLU A 185 4.76 -15.51 4.32
C GLU A 185 5.81 -15.20 3.24
N GLY A 186 5.49 -15.45 1.96
CA GLY A 186 6.36 -15.12 0.83
C GLY A 186 6.53 -13.61 0.58
N ILE A 187 5.45 -12.84 0.71
CA ILE A 187 5.49 -11.37 0.57
C ILE A 187 6.33 -10.75 1.70
N SER A 188 6.11 -11.15 2.95
CA SER A 188 6.88 -10.67 4.10
C SER A 188 8.37 -11.00 3.96
N ALA A 189 8.72 -12.23 3.56
CA ALA A 189 10.11 -12.62 3.34
C ALA A 189 10.78 -11.79 2.23
N TRP A 190 10.06 -11.45 1.16
CA TRP A 190 10.60 -10.61 0.08
C TRP A 190 10.71 -9.13 0.49
N ILE A 191 9.76 -8.59 1.25
CA ILE A 191 9.87 -7.24 1.86
C ILE A 191 11.12 -7.18 2.74
N THR A 192 11.37 -8.18 3.60
CA THR A 192 12.59 -8.26 4.43
C THR A 192 13.86 -8.20 3.59
N ILE A 193 13.92 -8.93 2.47
CA ILE A 193 15.10 -8.92 1.58
C ILE A 193 15.32 -7.51 1.00
N ASN A 194 14.30 -6.90 0.39
CA ASN A 194 14.41 -5.57 -0.22
C ASN A 194 14.78 -4.49 0.82
N PHE A 195 14.14 -4.54 2.00
CA PHE A 195 14.40 -3.62 3.11
C PHE A 195 15.85 -3.70 3.61
N LEU A 196 16.42 -4.90 3.70
CA LEU A 196 17.81 -5.11 4.14
C LEU A 196 18.84 -4.83 3.03
N THR A 197 18.50 -4.95 1.74
CA THR A 197 19.41 -4.60 0.63
C THR A 197 19.30 -3.15 0.18
N GLY A 198 18.22 -2.45 0.54
CA GLY A 198 17.96 -1.07 0.16
C GLY A 198 17.45 -0.87 -1.27
N GLU A 199 17.05 -1.94 -1.98
CA GLU A 199 16.33 -1.82 -3.26
C GLU A 199 14.84 -1.51 -2.96
N PRO A 200 14.28 -0.34 -3.37
CA PRO A 200 12.88 -0.05 -3.09
C PRO A 200 11.95 -0.99 -3.88
N LEU A 201 10.73 -1.21 -3.35
CA LEU A 201 9.80 -2.21 -3.90
C LEU A 201 9.47 -1.98 -5.41
N TYR A 202 9.30 -0.73 -5.85
CA TYR A 202 9.06 -0.44 -7.26
C TYR A 202 10.25 -0.82 -8.15
N GLU A 203 11.47 -0.41 -7.79
CA GLU A 203 12.70 -0.70 -8.53
C GLU A 203 12.95 -2.21 -8.64
N SER A 204 12.79 -2.97 -7.55
CA SER A 204 12.96 -4.44 -7.59
C SER A 204 11.91 -5.11 -8.49
N CYS A 205 10.68 -4.58 -8.48
CA CYS A 205 9.62 -5.06 -9.37
C CYS A 205 9.93 -4.74 -10.84
N ALA A 206 10.25 -3.48 -11.15
CA ALA A 206 10.58 -3.01 -12.49
C ALA A 206 11.80 -3.74 -13.06
N ASN A 207 12.83 -3.99 -12.26
CA ASN A 207 14.02 -4.76 -12.63
C ASN A 207 13.69 -6.22 -13.01
N LYS A 208 12.67 -6.83 -12.42
CA LYS A 208 12.20 -8.18 -12.75
C LYS A 208 11.29 -8.18 -13.98
N VAL A 209 10.35 -7.25 -14.05
CA VAL A 209 9.42 -7.07 -15.19
C VAL A 209 10.19 -6.74 -16.48
N ALA A 210 11.15 -5.82 -16.44
CA ALA A 210 11.96 -5.47 -17.61
C ALA A 210 12.74 -6.70 -18.14
N LYS A 211 13.31 -7.53 -17.25
CA LYS A 211 13.97 -8.80 -17.62
C LYS A 211 12.99 -9.85 -18.18
N LEU A 212 11.72 -9.82 -17.76
CA LEU A 212 10.68 -10.69 -18.31
C LEU A 212 10.25 -10.26 -19.72
N LEU A 213 10.18 -8.96 -20.01
CA LEU A 213 9.75 -8.39 -21.29
C LEU A 213 10.88 -8.32 -22.33
N TYR A 214 12.13 -8.15 -21.89
CA TYR A 214 13.31 -7.95 -22.75
C TYR A 214 13.39 -8.95 -23.91
N LYS A 215 13.42 -8.44 -25.15
CA LYS A 215 13.44 -9.19 -26.42
C LYS A 215 12.23 -10.13 -26.66
N LYS A 216 11.15 -10.03 -25.89
CA LYS A 216 9.90 -10.78 -26.13
C LYS A 216 8.75 -9.92 -26.66
N VAL A 217 8.84 -8.59 -26.50
CA VAL A 217 7.88 -7.63 -27.05
C VAL A 217 8.39 -7.12 -28.40
N HIS A 218 7.54 -7.07 -29.42
CA HIS A 218 7.82 -6.39 -30.67
C HIS A 218 7.40 -4.92 -30.56
N LYS A 219 8.37 -4.01 -30.71
CA LYS A 219 8.16 -2.56 -30.63
C LYS A 219 7.72 -2.01 -31.98
N THR A 220 6.63 -1.25 -32.00
CA THR A 220 6.11 -0.58 -33.20
C THR A 220 6.23 0.94 -33.08
N GLU A 221 6.66 1.60 -34.17
CA GLU A 221 6.93 3.03 -34.18
C GLU A 221 5.67 3.89 -34.44
N VAL A 222 4.64 3.30 -35.05
CA VAL A 222 3.39 3.95 -35.49
C VAL A 222 2.49 4.38 -34.31
N VAL A 223 2.81 3.92 -33.10
CA VAL A 223 2.02 4.13 -31.87
C VAL A 223 1.86 5.60 -31.47
N LYS A 224 2.77 6.48 -31.91
CA LYS A 224 2.81 7.89 -31.46
C LYS A 224 1.72 8.76 -32.08
N ASP A 225 1.16 8.34 -33.21
CA ASP A 225 0.33 9.15 -34.10
C ASP A 225 -1.11 8.59 -34.21
N LEU A 226 -1.53 7.77 -33.26
CA LEU A 226 -2.83 7.08 -33.24
C LEU A 226 -3.51 7.18 -31.86
N ASP A 227 -4.85 7.20 -31.88
CA ASP A 227 -5.68 7.05 -30.68
C ASP A 227 -5.80 5.57 -30.27
N PHE A 228 -5.65 5.28 -28.98
CA PHE A 228 -5.72 3.92 -28.44
C PHE A 228 -6.78 3.78 -27.34
N TYR A 229 -7.57 2.72 -27.44
CA TYR A 229 -8.45 2.25 -26.37
C TYR A 229 -7.80 1.10 -25.61
N ALA A 230 -7.84 1.16 -24.28
CA ALA A 230 -7.37 0.11 -23.38
C ALA A 230 -8.56 -0.39 -22.53
N PHE A 231 -8.80 -1.70 -22.56
CA PHE A 231 -9.98 -2.34 -21.95
C PHE A 231 -9.59 -3.63 -21.21
N SER A 232 -10.56 -4.33 -20.63
CA SER A 232 -10.32 -5.47 -19.71
C SER A 232 -9.34 -5.08 -18.59
N TYR A 233 -8.29 -5.86 -18.32
CA TYR A 233 -7.44 -5.68 -17.14
C TYR A 233 -6.77 -4.29 -17.00
N TYR A 234 -6.52 -3.58 -18.11
CA TYR A 234 -6.07 -2.18 -18.06
C TYR A 234 -7.10 -1.26 -17.40
N TYR A 235 -8.39 -1.47 -17.68
CA TYR A 235 -9.51 -0.77 -17.05
C TYR A 235 -9.62 -1.15 -15.58
N ASP A 236 -9.59 -2.44 -15.27
CA ASP A 236 -9.75 -2.94 -13.90
C ASP A 236 -8.66 -2.42 -12.97
N CYS A 237 -7.38 -2.52 -13.35
CA CYS A 237 -6.26 -1.98 -12.58
C CYS A 237 -6.32 -0.45 -12.42
N ALA A 238 -6.61 0.29 -13.49
CA ALA A 238 -6.72 1.75 -13.44
C ALA A 238 -7.88 2.21 -12.54
N ALA A 239 -9.01 1.50 -12.58
CA ALA A 239 -10.16 1.79 -11.77
C ALA A 239 -9.97 1.34 -10.31
N GLU A 240 -9.18 0.30 -10.04
CA GLU A 240 -8.80 -0.13 -8.69
C GLU A 240 -8.05 0.96 -7.93
N VAL A 241 -7.03 1.58 -8.55
CA VAL A 241 -6.29 2.73 -7.98
C VAL A 241 -6.98 4.09 -8.12
N GLY A 242 -8.14 4.17 -8.78
CA GLY A 242 -8.89 5.41 -8.96
C GLY A 242 -8.29 6.40 -9.97
N LEU A 243 -7.49 5.93 -10.94
CA LEU A 243 -7.09 6.75 -12.11
C LEU A 243 -8.28 7.04 -13.04
N ILE A 244 -9.34 6.24 -12.98
CA ILE A 244 -10.59 6.40 -13.75
C ILE A 244 -11.83 6.10 -12.89
N ASP A 245 -12.99 6.59 -13.32
CA ASP A 245 -14.29 6.31 -12.68
C ASP A 245 -14.72 4.86 -12.98
N LYS A 246 -15.01 4.07 -11.92
CA LYS A 246 -15.39 2.63 -12.00
C LYS A 246 -16.67 2.33 -12.81
N GLY A 247 -17.49 3.33 -13.12
CA GLY A 247 -18.71 3.18 -13.94
C GLY A 247 -18.63 3.86 -15.31
N LYS A 248 -17.87 4.96 -15.43
CA LYS A 248 -17.77 5.75 -16.68
C LYS A 248 -16.49 5.51 -17.47
N GLY A 249 -15.42 5.08 -16.79
CA GLY A 249 -14.07 5.09 -17.36
C GLY A 249 -13.40 6.46 -17.30
N GLY A 250 -12.47 6.71 -18.22
CA GLY A 250 -11.73 7.97 -18.33
C GLY A 250 -10.55 7.89 -19.29
N SER A 251 -9.74 8.94 -19.32
CA SER A 251 -8.51 9.03 -20.13
C SER A 251 -7.31 9.18 -19.18
N LEU A 252 -6.21 8.50 -19.46
CA LEU A 252 -4.95 8.62 -18.70
C LEU A 252 -3.74 8.51 -19.63
N THR A 253 -2.56 8.89 -19.15
CA THR A 253 -1.29 8.68 -19.86
C THR A 253 -0.58 7.39 -19.42
N VAL A 254 0.32 6.87 -20.26
CA VAL A 254 1.21 5.76 -19.87
C VAL A 254 2.06 6.10 -18.63
N SER A 255 2.37 7.37 -18.41
CA SER A 255 3.05 7.86 -17.21
C SER A 255 2.19 7.74 -15.93
N ASP A 256 0.87 7.79 -16.02
CA ASP A 256 -0.01 7.71 -14.85
C ASP A 256 -0.03 6.29 -14.27
N PHE A 257 0.07 5.27 -15.12
CA PHE A 257 0.34 3.89 -14.67
C PHE A 257 1.70 3.77 -13.97
N GLU A 258 2.74 4.48 -14.42
CA GLU A 258 4.07 4.48 -13.76
C GLU A 258 4.02 5.16 -12.38
N ILE A 259 3.29 6.27 -12.27
CA ILE A 259 3.10 7.02 -11.03
C ILE A 259 2.27 6.20 -10.04
N ALA A 260 1.18 5.59 -10.49
CA ALA A 260 0.36 4.70 -9.67
C ALA A 260 1.15 3.45 -9.22
N ALA A 261 1.95 2.84 -10.10
CA ALA A 261 2.83 1.73 -9.73
C ALA A 261 3.78 2.13 -8.59
N LYS A 262 4.51 3.25 -8.73
CA LYS A 262 5.43 3.75 -7.68
C LYS A 262 4.71 4.03 -6.37
N TYR A 263 3.52 4.62 -6.42
CA TYR A 263 2.70 4.90 -5.24
C TYR A 263 2.20 3.62 -4.54
N VAL A 264 1.61 2.69 -5.30
CA VAL A 264 1.10 1.42 -4.77
C VAL A 264 2.24 0.58 -4.20
N CYS A 265 3.34 0.42 -4.93
CA CYS A 265 4.53 -0.27 -4.42
C CYS A 265 5.00 0.35 -3.09
N LYS A 266 5.21 1.67 -3.02
CA LYS A 266 5.64 2.33 -1.77
C LYS A 266 4.64 2.20 -0.62
N THR A 267 3.34 2.16 -0.89
CA THR A 267 2.32 1.98 0.17
C THR A 267 2.22 0.53 0.64
N MET A 268 2.44 -0.45 -0.23
CA MET A 268 2.47 -1.88 0.11
C MET A 268 3.63 -2.27 1.05
N GLU A 269 4.73 -1.51 1.08
CA GLU A 269 5.80 -1.65 2.08
C GLU A 269 5.31 -1.38 3.52
N VAL A 270 4.20 -0.65 3.69
CA VAL A 270 3.66 -0.20 4.98
C VAL A 270 2.33 -0.89 5.33
N LYS A 271 1.45 -1.09 4.34
CA LYS A 271 0.18 -1.79 4.51
C LYS A 271 -0.18 -2.55 3.22
N PRO A 272 -0.32 -3.89 3.26
CA PRO A 272 -0.92 -4.65 2.17
C PRO A 272 -2.34 -4.14 1.85
N GLY A 273 -2.62 -3.97 0.56
CA GLY A 273 -3.98 -3.76 0.05
C GLY A 273 -4.69 -5.10 -0.20
N ASP A 274 -5.97 -5.03 -0.57
CA ASP A 274 -6.80 -6.22 -0.82
C ASP A 274 -6.28 -7.05 -2.03
N ASN A 275 -5.64 -6.39 -2.99
CA ASN A 275 -4.91 -7.01 -4.09
C ASN A 275 -3.38 -7.01 -3.81
N PRO A 276 -2.78 -8.16 -3.46
CA PRO A 276 -1.34 -8.26 -3.15
C PRO A 276 -0.43 -8.22 -4.39
N PHE A 277 -0.98 -8.18 -5.61
CA PHE A 277 -0.20 -8.14 -6.86
C PHE A 277 -0.25 -6.78 -7.56
N LEU A 278 -1.06 -5.82 -7.09
CA LEU A 278 -1.32 -4.53 -7.77
C LEU A 278 -0.05 -3.71 -8.07
N CYS A 279 0.95 -3.72 -7.18
CA CYS A 279 2.28 -3.13 -7.45
C CYS A 279 2.95 -3.75 -8.68
N MET A 280 2.89 -5.09 -8.82
CA MET A 280 3.44 -5.80 -9.96
C MET A 280 2.63 -5.56 -11.23
N ASP A 281 1.31 -5.57 -11.14
CA ASP A 281 0.43 -5.43 -12.32
C ASP A 281 0.51 -4.04 -12.94
N LEU A 282 0.54 -2.98 -12.12
CA LEU A 282 0.73 -1.60 -12.62
C LEU A 282 2.15 -1.40 -13.19
N THR A 283 3.17 -1.99 -12.56
CA THR A 283 4.55 -1.99 -13.08
C THR A 283 4.65 -2.74 -14.41
N TYR A 284 3.95 -3.87 -14.54
CA TYR A 284 3.86 -4.68 -15.75
C TYR A 284 3.16 -3.92 -16.87
N ILE A 285 1.98 -3.35 -16.61
CA ILE A 285 1.24 -2.50 -17.56
C ILE A 285 2.11 -1.35 -18.05
N SER A 286 2.73 -0.59 -17.13
CA SER A 286 3.54 0.59 -17.49
C SER A 286 4.74 0.23 -18.35
N LEU A 287 5.46 -0.85 -18.03
CA LEU A 287 6.65 -1.27 -18.79
C LEU A 287 6.28 -1.97 -20.11
N LEU A 288 5.19 -2.75 -20.15
CA LEU A 288 4.71 -3.38 -21.39
C LEU A 288 4.33 -2.33 -22.44
N LEU A 289 3.63 -1.26 -22.05
CA LEU A 289 3.28 -0.16 -22.94
C LEU A 289 4.53 0.55 -23.49
N GLN A 290 5.54 0.79 -22.64
CA GLN A 290 6.80 1.43 -23.06
C GLN A 290 7.64 0.53 -24.01
N GLU A 291 7.69 -0.79 -23.75
CA GLU A 291 8.35 -1.76 -24.63
C GLU A 291 7.62 -1.92 -25.98
N LEU A 292 6.28 -1.86 -25.99
CA LEU A 292 5.47 -1.89 -27.21
C LEU A 292 5.71 -0.66 -28.11
N GLY A 293 6.13 0.48 -27.55
CA GLY A 293 6.42 1.71 -28.32
C GLY A 293 5.72 2.97 -27.83
N PHE A 294 4.82 2.86 -26.85
CA PHE A 294 4.02 3.99 -26.38
C PHE A 294 4.93 5.00 -25.65
N PRO A 295 4.96 6.29 -26.06
CA PRO A 295 5.64 7.31 -25.26
C PRO A 295 4.90 7.51 -23.93
N LYS A 296 5.61 7.96 -22.88
CA LYS A 296 5.01 8.17 -21.55
C LYS A 296 3.83 9.16 -21.56
N SER A 297 3.82 10.10 -22.50
CA SER A 297 2.75 11.07 -22.74
C SER A 297 1.59 10.56 -23.59
N GLN A 298 1.62 9.33 -24.11
CA GLN A 298 0.53 8.78 -24.92
C GLN A 298 -0.72 8.67 -24.06
N VAL A 299 -1.82 9.27 -24.53
CA VAL A 299 -3.13 9.13 -23.90
C VAL A 299 -3.76 7.81 -24.35
N LEU A 300 -4.34 7.11 -23.39
CA LEU A 300 -5.16 5.91 -23.57
C LEU A 300 -6.59 6.23 -23.12
N GLN A 301 -7.58 5.76 -23.90
CA GLN A 301 -8.99 5.84 -23.56
C GLN A 301 -9.45 4.55 -22.89
N LEU A 302 -9.87 4.61 -21.63
CA LEU A 302 -10.27 3.45 -20.84
C LEU A 302 -11.77 3.48 -20.63
N ALA A 303 -12.50 2.74 -21.46
CA ALA A 303 -13.94 2.60 -21.42
C ALA A 303 -14.33 1.11 -21.36
N ARG A 304 -15.25 0.77 -20.44
CA ARG A 304 -15.87 -0.56 -20.38
C ARG A 304 -17.00 -0.71 -21.41
N LYS A 305 -17.61 0.41 -21.80
CA LYS A 305 -18.64 0.48 -22.84
C LYS A 305 -18.42 1.68 -23.75
N ILE A 306 -18.70 1.50 -25.04
CA ILE A 306 -18.79 2.58 -26.03
C ILE A 306 -20.20 2.48 -26.62
N ASP A 307 -20.95 3.58 -26.63
CA ASP A 307 -22.36 3.64 -27.06
C ASP A 307 -23.25 2.52 -26.47
N ASN A 308 -23.04 2.25 -25.18
CA ASN A 308 -23.67 1.19 -24.37
C ASN A 308 -23.32 -0.28 -24.73
N VAL A 309 -22.45 -0.50 -25.72
CA VAL A 309 -21.92 -1.83 -26.09
C VAL A 309 -20.63 -2.13 -25.30
N GLU A 310 -20.50 -3.35 -24.75
CA GLU A 310 -19.32 -3.78 -23.96
C GLU A 310 -18.06 -3.87 -24.83
N THR A 311 -16.95 -3.27 -24.38
CA THR A 311 -15.67 -3.27 -25.10
C THR A 311 -15.03 -4.67 -25.09
N SER A 312 -15.31 -5.43 -26.13
CA SER A 312 -14.89 -6.83 -26.26
C SER A 312 -14.78 -7.26 -27.73
N TRP A 313 -14.14 -8.40 -27.97
CA TRP A 313 -14.00 -9.00 -29.30
C TRP A 313 -15.32 -9.50 -29.91
N ALA A 314 -16.38 -9.65 -29.10
CA ALA A 314 -17.61 -10.34 -29.48
C ALA A 314 -18.37 -9.65 -30.63
N LEU A 315 -18.46 -8.32 -30.63
CA LEU A 315 -19.11 -7.57 -31.71
C LEU A 315 -18.35 -7.74 -33.04
N GLY A 316 -17.03 -7.58 -33.01
CA GLY A 316 -16.17 -7.72 -34.20
C GLY A 316 -16.23 -9.13 -34.81
N ALA A 317 -16.19 -10.17 -33.96
CA ALA A 317 -16.35 -11.56 -34.40
C ALA A 317 -17.74 -11.81 -35.02
N THR A 318 -18.80 -11.25 -34.42
CA THR A 318 -20.17 -11.35 -34.96
C THR A 318 -20.29 -10.66 -36.31
N PHE A 319 -19.75 -9.45 -36.46
CA PHE A 319 -19.75 -8.70 -37.71
C PHE A 319 -18.99 -9.43 -38.82
N HIS A 320 -17.79 -9.93 -38.53
CA HIS A 320 -16.98 -10.72 -39.47
C HIS A 320 -17.70 -12.02 -39.92
N TYR A 321 -18.42 -12.68 -39.01
CA TYR A 321 -19.22 -13.85 -39.35
C TYR A 321 -20.42 -13.51 -40.25
N LEU A 322 -21.10 -12.39 -40.01
CA LEU A 322 -22.21 -11.94 -40.86
C LEU A 322 -21.74 -11.52 -42.26
N ASP A 323 -20.59 -10.82 -42.36
CA ASP A 323 -19.99 -10.45 -43.65
C ASP A 323 -19.56 -11.69 -44.45
N SER A 324 -18.97 -12.70 -43.80
CA SER A 324 -18.56 -13.94 -44.49
C SER A 324 -19.76 -14.75 -45.00
N LEU A 325 -20.90 -14.74 -44.30
CA LEU A 325 -22.15 -15.31 -44.82
C LEU A 325 -22.69 -14.53 -46.02
N HIS A 326 -22.64 -13.19 -46.00
CA HIS A 326 -23.14 -12.36 -47.11
C HIS A 326 -22.31 -12.56 -48.38
N ARG A 327 -20.99 -12.74 -48.25
CA ARG A 327 -20.07 -13.07 -49.37
C ARG A 327 -20.22 -14.48 -49.94
N LEU A 328 -21.04 -15.33 -49.32
CA LEU A 328 -21.36 -16.68 -49.82
C LEU A 328 -22.74 -16.74 -50.52
N GLN A 329 -23.41 -15.59 -50.68
CA GLN A 329 -24.72 -15.46 -51.33
C GLN A 329 -24.66 -14.69 -52.67
N TYR A 330 -23.45 -14.35 -53.13
CA TYR A 330 -23.14 -13.66 -54.39
C TYR A 330 -21.90 -14.27 -55.05
#